data_AF-A0AAD6SJ60-F1
#
_entry.id   AF-A0AAD6SJ60-F1
#
_cell.length_a   1.000
_cell.length_b   1.000
_cell.length_c   1.000
_cell.angle_alpha   90.00
_cell.angle_beta   90.00
_cell.angle_gamma   90.00
#
_symmetry.space_group_name_H-M   'P 1'
#
loop_
_entity.id
_entity.type
_entity.pdbx_description
1 polymer ?
#
loop_
_entity_poly.entity_id
_entity_poly.type
_entity_poly.pdbx_seq_one_letter_code
_entity_poly.pdbx_strand_id
1 'polypeptide(L)'
;MWANLAVVLCGLQAAQAVTVYLSPPQTSLRSNLAPEDASAALSRHLGLEIFEAFRDTSSLGYSEESFVGQGPNNVLLLTLEAADAKAIHIPSSLHPSFTLAAPSSSPISSLSSVISTYLHRAPHAYTSIYSADPSSQTRKAWYIAELDSITSFFDKAQGASFAAAELSGLATMRSTHGINSDEYRSSVVATRNLLEHAIENNIHIAMLTFSPSRPEAKAKRAEPSQAPFPRPPPQSPIESVSTCHTTLDACTNATSSCSGRGECASATKSGRTCFVCSCGKTQTGEGNKVKTATWVGESCERKDISGPFVLLTGTTIVLLLVIGMSVTLLYTVGNVELPSVLMGGAVNVRKD
;
A
#
# COMPACT_ATOMS: atom_id res chain seq x y z
N MET A 1 -52.39 -2.29 -41.53
CA MET A 1 -52.13 -2.89 -40.21
C MET A 1 -50.81 -3.66 -40.27
N TRP A 2 -49.68 -2.99 -40.04
CA TRP A 2 -48.39 -3.65 -39.77
C TRP A 2 -47.77 -2.85 -38.62
N ALA A 3 -47.73 -3.46 -37.44
CA ALA A 3 -47.19 -2.88 -36.22
C ALA A 3 -45.66 -3.02 -36.25
N ASN A 4 -44.95 -1.90 -36.21
CA ASN A 4 -43.50 -1.89 -35.96
C ASN A 4 -43.26 -1.96 -34.45
N LEU A 5 -42.79 -3.12 -34.01
CA LEU A 5 -42.40 -3.40 -32.64
C LEU A 5 -40.92 -3.01 -32.50
N ALA A 6 -40.66 -1.79 -32.00
CA ALA A 6 -39.32 -1.34 -31.68
C ALA A 6 -38.85 -2.00 -30.38
N VAL A 7 -38.01 -3.02 -30.49
CA VAL A 7 -37.31 -3.64 -29.36
C VAL A 7 -36.25 -2.67 -28.86
N VAL A 8 -36.52 -2.01 -27.73
CA VAL A 8 -35.52 -1.26 -26.97
C VAL A 8 -34.62 -2.28 -26.27
N LEU A 9 -33.50 -2.63 -26.92
CA LEU A 9 -32.39 -3.34 -26.29
C LEU A 9 -31.69 -2.37 -25.33
N CYS A 10 -32.13 -2.41 -24.06
CA CYS A 10 -31.41 -1.80 -22.95
C CYS A 10 -30.11 -2.58 -22.77
N GLY A 11 -29.00 -2.08 -23.33
CA GLY A 11 -27.68 -2.63 -23.08
C GLY A 11 -27.33 -2.41 -21.62
N LEU A 12 -27.48 -3.44 -20.79
CA LEU A 12 -26.87 -3.47 -19.46
C LEU A 12 -25.36 -3.48 -19.67
N GLN A 13 -24.74 -2.30 -19.63
CA GLN A 13 -23.31 -2.21 -19.36
C GLN A 13 -23.12 -2.73 -17.94
N ALA A 14 -22.64 -3.97 -17.82
CA ALA A 14 -22.27 -4.56 -16.54
C ALA A 14 -21.16 -3.69 -15.94
N ALA A 15 -21.51 -2.85 -14.97
CA ALA A 15 -20.54 -2.12 -14.18
C ALA A 15 -19.62 -3.14 -13.49
N GLN A 16 -18.31 -3.01 -13.70
CA GLN A 16 -17.35 -3.81 -12.95
C GLN A 16 -17.40 -3.31 -11.51
N ALA A 17 -17.75 -4.20 -10.58
CA ALA A 17 -17.82 -3.87 -9.17
C ALA A 17 -16.68 -4.58 -8.42
N VAL A 18 -15.94 -3.80 -7.62
CA VAL A 18 -15.01 -4.37 -6.63
C VAL A 18 -15.79 -4.55 -5.34
N THR A 19 -15.84 -5.76 -4.80
CA THR A 19 -16.51 -6.04 -3.52
C THR A 19 -15.47 -6.23 -2.44
N VAL A 20 -15.63 -5.49 -1.34
CA VAL A 20 -14.71 -5.48 -0.21
C VAL A 20 -15.35 -6.18 0.98
N TYR A 21 -14.59 -7.07 1.60
CA TYR A 21 -14.97 -7.79 2.81
C TYR A 21 -14.02 -7.38 3.92
N LEU A 22 -14.56 -6.96 5.06
CA LEU A 22 -13.78 -6.55 6.23
C LEU A 22 -14.15 -7.45 7.43
N SER A 23 -13.15 -7.91 8.16
CA SER A 23 -13.33 -8.60 9.45
C SER A 23 -12.36 -7.99 10.46
N PRO A 24 -12.83 -7.53 11.64
CA PRO A 24 -14.22 -7.49 12.08
C PRO A 24 -15.09 -6.52 11.23
N PRO A 25 -16.41 -6.75 11.15
CA PRO A 25 -17.30 -5.92 10.35
C PRO A 25 -17.40 -4.50 10.90
N GLN A 26 -17.38 -3.52 10.00
CA GLN A 26 -17.55 -2.10 10.32
C GLN A 26 -19.05 -1.75 10.19
N THR A 27 -19.71 -1.43 11.30
CA THR A 27 -21.18 -1.23 11.34
C THR A 27 -21.67 0.05 10.68
N SER A 28 -20.78 0.99 10.36
CA SER A 28 -21.12 2.33 9.88
C SER A 28 -20.90 2.55 8.38
N LEU A 29 -20.42 1.57 7.61
CA LEU A 29 -20.13 1.79 6.18
C LEU A 29 -21.39 1.72 5.32
N ARG A 30 -21.47 2.59 4.29
CA ARG A 30 -22.51 2.50 3.26
C ARG A 30 -22.21 1.31 2.34
N SER A 31 -23.25 0.69 1.79
CA SER A 31 -23.11 -0.46 0.88
C SER A 31 -22.42 -0.13 -0.45
N ASN A 32 -22.41 1.13 -0.85
CA ASN A 32 -21.73 1.63 -2.04
C ASN A 32 -20.90 2.87 -1.68
N LEU A 33 -19.62 2.85 -2.01
CA LEU A 33 -18.67 3.92 -1.71
C LEU A 33 -17.98 4.39 -3.00
N ALA A 34 -17.71 5.69 -3.05
CA ALA A 34 -16.81 6.25 -4.06
C ALA A 34 -15.38 5.74 -3.81
N PRO A 35 -14.51 5.71 -4.83
CA PRO A 35 -13.13 5.20 -4.69
C PRO A 35 -12.34 5.86 -3.56
N GLU A 36 -12.49 7.17 -3.37
CA GLU A 36 -11.88 7.94 -2.29
C GLU A 36 -12.41 7.56 -0.90
N ASP A 37 -13.73 7.40 -0.74
CA ASP A 37 -14.31 6.99 0.54
C ASP A 37 -13.94 5.54 0.88
N ALA A 38 -13.81 4.70 -0.16
CA ALA A 38 -13.39 3.32 -0.02
C ALA A 38 -11.92 3.19 0.36
N SER A 39 -11.02 4.03 -0.17
CA SER A 39 -9.63 4.06 0.27
C SER A 39 -9.56 4.47 1.74
N ALA A 40 -10.32 5.49 2.15
CA ALA A 40 -10.34 5.96 3.54
C ALA A 40 -10.83 4.90 4.50
N ALA A 41 -11.92 4.21 4.13
CA ALA A 41 -12.45 3.09 4.90
C ALA A 41 -11.43 1.94 5.03
N LEU A 42 -10.73 1.59 3.94
CA LEU A 42 -9.69 0.57 3.95
C LEU A 42 -8.48 1.00 4.80
N SER A 43 -7.93 2.19 4.57
CA SER A 43 -6.81 2.74 5.34
C SER A 43 -7.12 2.74 6.84
N ARG A 44 -8.34 3.15 7.25
CA ARG A 44 -8.76 3.10 8.65
C ARG A 44 -8.85 1.66 9.18
N HIS A 45 -9.45 0.74 8.43
CA HIS A 45 -9.55 -0.66 8.85
C HIS A 45 -8.17 -1.33 9.00
N LEU A 46 -7.23 -0.93 8.14
CA LEU A 46 -5.86 -1.42 8.11
C LEU A 46 -4.92 -0.67 9.07
N GLY A 47 -5.38 0.31 9.85
CA GLY A 47 -4.51 1.10 10.75
C GLY A 47 -3.45 1.94 10.01
N LEU A 48 -3.79 2.46 8.83
CA LEU A 48 -2.94 3.24 7.93
C LEU A 48 -3.53 4.63 7.62
N GLU A 49 -4.42 5.13 8.50
CA GLU A 49 -5.15 6.39 8.37
C GLU A 49 -4.25 7.64 8.35
N ILE A 50 -3.02 7.56 8.87
CA ILE A 50 -2.03 8.65 8.81
C ILE A 50 -1.71 9.10 7.37
N PHE A 51 -2.10 8.32 6.36
CA PHE A 51 -1.85 8.60 4.94
C PHE A 51 -3.06 9.17 4.18
N GLU A 52 -4.21 9.37 4.82
CA GLU A 52 -5.40 9.90 4.14
C GLU A 52 -5.89 11.22 4.75
N ALA A 53 -6.21 12.17 3.88
CA ALA A 53 -6.75 13.45 4.30
C ALA A 53 -8.22 13.28 4.73
N PHE A 54 -8.51 13.55 6.00
CA PHE A 54 -9.87 13.60 6.51
C PHE A 54 -10.65 14.72 5.80
N ARG A 55 -11.51 14.35 4.84
CA ARG A 55 -12.50 15.26 4.26
C ARG A 55 -13.84 15.02 4.93
N ASP A 56 -14.20 15.94 5.82
CA ASP A 56 -15.53 16.05 6.40
C ASP A 56 -16.61 16.06 5.32
N THR A 57 -17.38 14.98 5.23
CA THR A 57 -18.65 14.93 4.50
C THR A 57 -19.75 14.48 5.46
N SER A 58 -19.93 15.26 6.53
CA SER A 58 -21.20 15.47 7.25
C SER A 58 -22.25 14.35 7.13
N SER A 59 -22.15 13.30 7.95
CA SER A 59 -23.28 12.50 8.52
C SER A 59 -22.90 11.08 8.99
N LEU A 60 -21.63 10.65 8.91
CA LEU A 60 -21.21 9.44 9.61
C LEU A 60 -20.77 9.84 11.01
N GLY A 61 -21.59 9.46 11.99
CA GLY A 61 -21.40 9.81 13.40
C GLY A 61 -19.95 9.69 13.82
N TYR A 62 -19.47 10.71 14.52
CA TYR A 62 -18.26 10.68 15.32
C TYR A 62 -18.35 9.48 16.27
N SER A 63 -17.93 8.30 15.81
CA SER A 63 -17.37 7.31 16.71
C SER A 63 -15.92 7.73 16.88
N GLU A 64 -15.73 8.60 17.87
CA GLU A 64 -14.48 8.78 18.59
C GLU A 64 -14.14 7.41 19.20
N GLU A 65 -13.75 6.46 18.34
CA GLU A 65 -13.16 5.22 18.83
C GLU A 65 -11.86 5.63 19.48
N SER A 66 -11.76 5.35 20.77
CA SER A 66 -10.64 5.67 21.63
C SER A 66 -9.34 5.18 21.00
N PHE A 67 -8.68 6.06 20.23
CA PHE A 67 -7.39 5.86 19.59
C PHE A 67 -6.22 5.81 20.61
N VAL A 68 -6.52 5.62 21.90
CA VAL A 68 -5.54 5.63 22.98
C VAL A 68 -5.34 4.21 23.48
N GLY A 69 -4.29 3.54 22.99
CA GLY A 69 -3.68 2.40 23.69
C GLY A 69 -3.99 0.98 23.23
N GLN A 70 -4.58 0.75 22.05
CA GLN A 70 -4.78 -0.63 21.54
C GLN A 70 -3.58 -1.23 20.80
N GLY A 71 -2.63 -0.40 20.33
CA GLY A 71 -1.54 -0.85 19.46
C GLY A 71 -2.08 -1.32 18.09
N PRO A 72 -1.23 -1.49 17.07
CA PRO A 72 -1.69 -1.97 15.78
C PRO A 72 -2.00 -3.48 15.84
N ASN A 73 -3.20 -3.88 15.44
CA ASN A 73 -3.61 -5.29 15.35
C ASN A 73 -2.86 -6.00 14.20
N ASN A 74 -2.85 -7.33 14.20
CA ASN A 74 -2.37 -8.06 13.03
C ASN A 74 -3.34 -7.86 11.86
N VAL A 75 -2.81 -7.54 10.69
CA VAL A 75 -3.60 -7.19 9.50
C VAL A 75 -3.22 -8.05 8.31
N LEU A 76 -4.21 -8.58 7.61
CA LEU A 76 -4.10 -9.37 6.39
C LEU A 76 -4.92 -8.72 5.26
N LEU A 77 -4.23 -8.22 4.23
CA LEU A 77 -4.83 -7.67 3.02
C LEU A 77 -4.72 -8.67 1.86
N LEU A 78 -5.87 -9.07 1.31
CA LEU A 78 -5.93 -10.04 0.21
C LEU A 78 -6.66 -9.47 -1.00
N THR A 79 -6.17 -9.81 -2.19
CA THR A 79 -6.89 -9.55 -3.45
C THR A 79 -7.09 -10.85 -4.21
N LEU A 80 -8.28 -11.04 -4.78
CA LEU A 80 -8.60 -12.22 -5.58
C LEU A 80 -9.69 -11.96 -6.63
N GLU A 81 -9.81 -12.86 -7.59
CA GLU A 81 -10.90 -12.79 -8.57
C GLU A 81 -12.24 -13.21 -7.96
N ALA A 82 -13.32 -12.51 -8.34
CA ALA A 82 -14.67 -12.75 -7.86
C ALA A 82 -15.21 -14.15 -8.22
N ALA A 83 -14.69 -14.77 -9.28
CA ALA A 83 -15.01 -16.15 -9.63
C ALA A 83 -14.48 -17.14 -8.58
N ASP A 84 -13.26 -16.91 -8.09
CA ASP A 84 -12.59 -17.78 -7.12
C ASP A 84 -13.14 -17.53 -5.69
N ALA A 85 -13.53 -16.29 -5.38
CA ALA A 85 -14.20 -15.94 -4.12
C ALA A 85 -15.48 -16.76 -3.86
N LYS A 86 -16.25 -17.06 -4.92
CA LYS A 86 -17.45 -17.91 -4.82
C LYS A 86 -17.10 -19.37 -4.51
N ALA A 87 -16.02 -19.88 -5.09
CA ALA A 87 -15.58 -21.27 -4.87
C ALA A 87 -15.00 -21.47 -3.46
N ILE A 88 -14.35 -20.44 -2.91
CA ILE A 88 -13.81 -20.45 -1.54
C ILE A 88 -14.91 -20.57 -0.48
N HIS A 89 -16.20 -20.36 -0.81
CA HIS A 89 -17.28 -20.37 0.20
C HIS A 89 -16.86 -19.59 1.44
N ILE A 90 -16.69 -18.29 1.27
CA ILE A 90 -16.23 -17.36 2.31
C ILE A 90 -16.96 -17.66 3.64
N PRO A 91 -16.23 -17.78 4.77
CA PRO A 91 -16.83 -18.05 6.07
C PRO A 91 -17.98 -17.11 6.37
N SER A 92 -19.04 -17.61 7.03
CA SER A 92 -20.25 -16.81 7.31
C SER A 92 -20.00 -15.57 8.16
N SER A 93 -18.88 -15.50 8.88
CA SER A 93 -18.45 -14.32 9.64
C SER A 93 -17.89 -13.19 8.76
N LEU A 94 -17.46 -13.48 7.52
CA LEU A 94 -16.86 -12.51 6.61
C LEU A 94 -17.89 -12.05 5.56
N HIS A 95 -18.70 -11.07 5.94
CA HIS A 95 -19.72 -10.47 5.08
C HIS A 95 -19.15 -9.36 4.18
N PRO A 96 -19.78 -9.11 3.00
CA PRO A 96 -19.40 -7.96 2.17
C PRO A 96 -19.72 -6.66 2.90
N SER A 97 -18.70 -5.82 3.09
CA SER A 97 -18.82 -4.55 3.80
C SER A 97 -19.33 -3.44 2.88
N PHE A 98 -18.76 -3.33 1.68
CA PHE A 98 -19.18 -2.36 0.68
C PHE A 98 -18.73 -2.75 -0.73
N THR A 99 -19.29 -2.07 -1.71
CA THR A 99 -18.98 -2.22 -3.14
C THR A 99 -18.49 -0.90 -3.72
N LEU A 100 -17.51 -0.97 -4.62
CA LEU A 100 -17.07 0.17 -5.41
C LEU A 100 -17.55 -0.01 -6.85
N ALA A 101 -18.13 1.05 -7.41
CA ALA A 101 -18.39 1.12 -8.84
C ALA A 101 -17.10 1.48 -9.57
N ALA A 102 -16.50 0.53 -10.31
CA ALA A 102 -15.38 0.85 -11.18
C ALA A 102 -15.92 1.46 -12.48
N PRO A 103 -15.34 2.57 -12.96
CA PRO A 103 -15.73 3.15 -14.25
C PRO A 103 -15.43 2.16 -15.37
N SER A 104 -16.41 1.91 -16.25
CA SER A 104 -16.31 0.96 -17.37
C SER A 104 -15.25 1.32 -18.41
N SER A 105 -14.60 2.47 -18.28
CA SER A 105 -13.55 2.96 -19.18
C SER A 105 -12.18 2.33 -18.95
N SER A 106 -11.93 1.73 -17.78
CA SER A 106 -10.64 1.12 -17.44
C SER A 106 -10.80 -0.36 -17.06
N PRO A 107 -10.46 -1.31 -17.96
CA PRO A 107 -10.46 -2.73 -17.66
C PRO A 107 -9.56 -3.08 -16.45
N ILE A 108 -10.13 -3.60 -15.36
CA ILE A 108 -9.35 -4.07 -14.21
C ILE A 108 -8.77 -5.44 -14.55
N SER A 109 -7.45 -5.58 -14.50
CA SER A 109 -6.75 -6.86 -14.71
C SER A 109 -6.13 -7.41 -13.43
N SER A 110 -5.72 -6.54 -12.50
CA SER A 110 -5.31 -6.89 -11.14
C SER A 110 -5.55 -5.71 -10.19
N LEU A 111 -5.46 -5.98 -8.88
CA LEU A 111 -5.43 -4.96 -7.82
C LEU A 111 -4.02 -4.86 -7.19
N SER A 112 -2.98 -5.22 -7.94
CA SER A 112 -1.60 -5.21 -7.44
C SER A 112 -1.12 -3.81 -7.03
N SER A 113 -1.64 -2.76 -7.66
CA SER A 113 -1.37 -1.37 -7.26
C SER A 113 -1.91 -1.04 -5.86
N VAL A 114 -3.05 -1.63 -5.49
CA VAL A 114 -3.62 -1.48 -4.14
C VAL A 114 -2.71 -2.17 -3.13
N ILE A 115 -2.31 -3.41 -3.40
CA ILE A 115 -1.36 -4.17 -2.57
C ILE A 115 -0.05 -3.40 -2.40
N SER A 116 0.55 -2.92 -3.49
CA SER A 116 1.82 -2.17 -3.42
C SER A 116 1.69 -0.86 -2.66
N THR A 117 0.56 -0.17 -2.79
CA THR A 117 0.29 1.08 -2.08
C THR A 117 0.26 0.85 -0.57
N TYR A 118 -0.48 -0.16 -0.11
CA TYR A 118 -0.56 -0.47 1.32
C TYR A 118 0.73 -1.07 1.87
N LEU A 119 1.43 -1.91 1.11
CA LEU A 119 2.77 -2.40 1.50
C LEU A 119 3.79 -1.28 1.63
N HIS A 120 3.70 -0.23 0.81
CA HIS A 120 4.57 0.93 0.94
C HIS A 120 4.24 1.79 2.17
N ARG A 121 2.98 1.79 2.61
CA ARG A 121 2.51 2.53 3.80
C ARG A 121 2.77 1.77 5.11
N ALA A 122 2.69 0.44 5.08
CA ALA A 122 2.82 -0.43 6.25
C ALA A 122 4.07 -0.20 7.13
N PRO A 123 5.28 0.09 6.60
CA PRO A 123 6.50 0.30 7.41
C PRO A 123 6.43 1.45 8.41
N HIS A 124 5.45 2.34 8.24
CA HIS A 124 5.26 3.48 9.14
C HIS A 124 4.37 3.16 10.34
N ALA A 125 3.58 2.09 10.29
CA ALA A 125 2.66 1.69 11.35
C ALA A 125 2.94 0.30 11.93
N TYR A 126 3.66 -0.56 11.19
CA TYR A 126 3.88 -1.96 11.52
C TYR A 126 5.36 -2.30 11.62
N THR A 127 5.69 -3.17 12.58
CA THR A 127 7.07 -3.62 12.84
C THR A 127 7.48 -4.81 11.99
N SER A 128 6.51 -5.65 11.62
CA SER A 128 6.73 -6.87 10.87
C SER A 128 5.85 -6.83 9.63
N ILE A 129 6.45 -7.02 8.46
CA ILE A 129 5.76 -6.88 7.18
C ILE A 129 6.04 -8.09 6.30
N TYR A 130 4.98 -8.68 5.79
CA TYR A 130 5.04 -9.74 4.80
C TYR A 130 4.53 -9.23 3.45
N SER A 131 5.35 -9.42 2.42
CA SER A 131 4.97 -9.24 1.03
C SER A 131 5.25 -10.53 0.27
N ALA A 132 4.26 -11.04 -0.46
CA ALA A 132 4.47 -12.18 -1.35
C ALA A 132 5.50 -11.83 -2.44
N ASP A 133 6.50 -12.71 -2.65
CA ASP A 133 7.50 -12.56 -3.70
C ASP A 133 7.01 -13.22 -5.00
N PRO A 134 6.69 -12.43 -6.05
CA PRO A 134 6.21 -12.97 -7.33
C PRO A 134 7.27 -13.78 -8.10
N SER A 135 8.54 -13.75 -7.69
CA SER A 135 9.64 -14.45 -8.35
C SER A 135 9.84 -15.91 -7.87
N SER A 136 9.13 -16.34 -6.82
CA SER A 136 9.21 -17.71 -6.26
C SER A 136 8.51 -18.81 -7.10
N GLN A 137 8.27 -18.52 -8.38
CA GLN A 137 7.42 -19.23 -9.35
C GLN A 137 7.95 -20.59 -9.83
N THR A 138 8.64 -21.36 -8.97
CA THR A 138 9.41 -22.56 -9.38
C THR A 138 8.79 -23.91 -9.02
N ARG A 139 7.53 -24.01 -8.54
CA ARG A 139 6.94 -25.33 -8.22
C ARG A 139 5.42 -25.38 -8.29
N LYS A 140 4.81 -26.50 -8.75
CA LYS A 140 3.36 -26.77 -8.75
C LYS A 140 2.65 -26.52 -7.39
N ALA A 141 3.37 -26.57 -6.28
CA ALA A 141 2.86 -26.36 -4.91
C ALA A 141 3.14 -24.94 -4.35
N TRP A 142 3.58 -24.00 -5.20
CA TRP A 142 3.99 -22.66 -4.78
C TRP A 142 2.88 -21.90 -4.06
N TYR A 143 1.63 -22.04 -4.51
CA TYR A 143 0.49 -21.33 -3.95
C TYR A 143 0.19 -21.75 -2.51
N ILE A 144 0.12 -23.06 -2.22
CA ILE A 144 -0.12 -23.54 -0.86
C ILE A 144 1.04 -23.16 0.06
N ALA A 145 2.29 -23.27 -0.43
CA ALA A 145 3.46 -22.85 0.33
C ALA A 145 3.44 -21.34 0.65
N GLU A 146 2.90 -20.51 -0.24
CA GLU A 146 2.67 -19.08 0.02
C GLU A 146 1.66 -18.87 1.15
N LEU A 147 0.52 -19.58 1.13
CA LEU A 147 -0.48 -19.50 2.20
C LEU A 147 0.08 -19.98 3.56
N ASP A 148 0.87 -21.05 3.56
CA ASP A 148 1.56 -21.53 4.76
C ASP A 148 2.59 -20.51 5.26
N SER A 149 3.28 -19.83 4.35
CA SER A 149 4.23 -18.76 4.66
C SER A 149 3.53 -17.60 5.39
N ILE A 150 2.38 -17.15 4.87
CA ILE A 150 1.56 -16.10 5.48
C ILE A 150 1.09 -16.53 6.88
N THR A 151 0.57 -17.75 7.02
CA THR A 151 0.12 -18.30 8.31
C THR A 151 1.27 -18.29 9.31
N SER A 152 2.42 -18.87 8.92
CA SER A 152 3.60 -18.96 9.78
C SER A 152 4.21 -17.60 10.14
N PHE A 153 4.00 -16.58 9.31
CA PHE A 153 4.45 -15.22 9.57
C PHE A 153 3.70 -14.63 10.76
N PHE A 154 2.38 -14.77 10.79
CA PHE A 154 1.57 -14.30 11.92
C PHE A 154 1.85 -15.09 13.20
N ASP A 155 2.04 -16.40 13.10
CA ASP A 155 2.33 -17.25 14.27
C ASP A 155 3.67 -16.90 14.94
N LYS A 156 4.63 -16.37 14.18
CA LYS A 156 5.98 -16.03 14.66
C LYS A 156 6.16 -14.55 15.02
N ALA A 157 5.21 -13.71 14.64
CA ALA A 157 5.31 -12.29 14.87
C ALA A 157 5.23 -11.96 16.37
N GLN A 158 6.17 -11.13 16.85
CA GLN A 158 6.22 -10.71 18.25
C GLN A 158 5.53 -9.35 18.50
N GLY A 159 4.72 -8.90 17.54
CA GLY A 159 4.04 -7.61 17.60
C GLY A 159 3.16 -7.36 16.38
N ALA A 160 2.72 -6.12 16.25
CA ALA A 160 1.89 -5.65 15.15
C ALA A 160 2.47 -6.01 13.78
N SER A 161 1.71 -6.81 13.04
CA SER A 161 2.15 -7.38 11.77
C SER A 161 1.20 -7.08 10.64
N PHE A 162 1.76 -6.80 9.46
CA PHE A 162 1.00 -6.52 8.26
C PHE A 162 1.41 -7.48 7.15
N ALA A 163 0.46 -8.23 6.61
CA ALA A 163 0.69 -9.06 5.43
C ALA A 163 -0.23 -8.60 4.29
N ALA A 164 0.31 -8.52 3.08
CA ALA A 164 -0.51 -8.32 1.89
C ALA A 164 -0.10 -9.27 0.75
N ALA A 165 -1.10 -9.88 0.11
CA ALA A 165 -0.89 -10.84 -0.96
C ALA A 165 -1.97 -10.78 -2.05
N GLU A 166 -1.58 -11.13 -3.27
CA GLU A 166 -2.48 -11.30 -4.40
C GLU A 166 -2.65 -12.78 -4.70
N LEU A 167 -3.88 -13.30 -4.53
CA LEU A 167 -4.19 -14.71 -4.71
C LEU A 167 -4.39 -15.11 -6.18
N SER A 168 -3.53 -14.59 -7.06
CA SER A 168 -3.53 -14.85 -8.51
C SER A 168 -3.24 -16.32 -8.87
N GLY A 169 -2.67 -17.08 -7.93
CA GLY A 169 -2.42 -18.52 -8.09
C GLY A 169 -3.70 -19.31 -8.37
N LEU A 170 -4.82 -18.97 -7.71
CA LEU A 170 -6.11 -19.63 -7.94
C LEU A 170 -6.63 -19.41 -9.35
N ALA A 171 -6.58 -18.17 -9.85
CA ALA A 171 -6.98 -17.85 -11.22
C ALA A 171 -6.10 -18.57 -12.25
N THR A 172 -4.80 -18.67 -11.98
CA THR A 172 -3.84 -19.40 -12.82
C THR A 172 -4.17 -20.91 -12.85
N MET A 173 -4.46 -21.52 -11.69
CA MET A 173 -4.85 -22.93 -11.62
C MET A 173 -6.21 -23.19 -12.28
N ARG A 174 -7.20 -22.31 -12.07
CA ARG A 174 -8.50 -22.41 -12.73
C ARG A 174 -8.39 -22.35 -14.24
N SER A 175 -7.54 -21.46 -14.78
CA SER A 175 -7.35 -21.33 -16.23
C SER A 175 -6.53 -22.47 -16.83
N THR A 176 -5.56 -23.03 -16.09
CA THR A 176 -4.66 -24.07 -16.59
C THR A 176 -5.22 -25.48 -16.43
N HIS A 177 -5.77 -25.80 -15.26
CA HIS A 177 -6.23 -27.14 -14.89
C HIS A 177 -7.76 -27.27 -14.82
N GLY A 178 -8.48 -26.14 -14.83
CA GLY A 178 -9.93 -26.13 -14.71
C GLY A 178 -10.42 -26.18 -13.26
N ILE A 179 -11.69 -25.81 -13.06
CA ILE A 179 -12.33 -25.71 -11.74
C ILE A 179 -12.49 -27.06 -11.02
N ASN A 180 -12.49 -28.17 -11.76
CA ASN A 180 -12.67 -29.52 -11.22
C ASN A 180 -11.35 -30.23 -10.90
N SER A 181 -10.20 -29.59 -11.14
CA SER A 181 -8.89 -30.17 -10.84
C SER A 181 -8.65 -30.31 -9.34
N ASP A 182 -7.94 -31.36 -8.96
CA ASP A 182 -7.55 -31.57 -7.56
C ASP A 182 -6.63 -30.46 -7.07
N GLU A 183 -5.76 -29.90 -7.94
CA GLU A 183 -4.90 -28.77 -7.62
C GLU A 183 -5.70 -27.50 -7.28
N TYR A 184 -6.72 -27.17 -8.08
CA TYR A 184 -7.58 -26.02 -7.80
C TYR A 184 -8.40 -26.23 -6.52
N ARG A 185 -9.03 -27.41 -6.37
CA ARG A 185 -9.85 -27.71 -5.18
C ARG A 185 -9.05 -27.69 -3.89
N SER A 186 -7.85 -28.27 -3.89
CA SER A 186 -6.97 -28.27 -2.72
C SER A 186 -6.54 -26.85 -2.36
N SER A 187 -6.27 -26.01 -3.37
CA SER A 187 -5.89 -24.61 -3.16
C SER A 187 -7.05 -23.77 -2.63
N VAL A 188 -8.27 -23.98 -3.13
CA VAL A 188 -9.48 -23.32 -2.61
C VAL A 188 -9.70 -23.66 -1.14
N VAL A 189 -9.50 -24.93 -0.75
CA VAL A 189 -9.58 -25.36 0.66
C VAL A 189 -8.48 -24.71 1.49
N ALA A 190 -7.24 -24.68 1.00
CA ALA A 190 -6.13 -24.04 1.70
C ALA A 190 -6.38 -22.53 1.93
N THR A 191 -6.95 -21.82 0.94
CA THR A 191 -7.33 -20.41 1.10
C THR A 191 -8.43 -20.23 2.15
N ARG A 192 -9.42 -21.14 2.19
CA ARG A 192 -10.46 -21.11 3.22
C ARG A 192 -9.84 -21.28 4.60
N ASN A 193 -8.96 -22.26 4.78
CA ASN A 193 -8.29 -22.51 6.05
C ASN A 193 -7.45 -21.31 6.50
N LEU A 194 -6.79 -20.60 5.59
CA LEU A 194 -6.09 -19.35 5.92
C LEU A 194 -7.05 -18.29 6.46
N LEU A 195 -8.22 -18.10 5.83
CA LEU A 195 -9.22 -17.14 6.29
C LEU A 195 -9.78 -17.52 7.67
N GLU A 196 -10.06 -18.80 7.88
CA GLU A 196 -10.52 -19.34 9.18
C GLU A 196 -9.47 -19.12 10.27
N HIS A 197 -8.20 -19.47 10.01
CA HIS A 197 -7.08 -19.21 10.92
C HIS A 197 -6.96 -17.72 11.26
N ALA A 198 -7.08 -16.85 10.27
CA ALA A 198 -7.02 -15.41 10.49
C ALA A 198 -8.17 -14.90 11.38
N ILE A 199 -9.38 -15.40 11.19
CA ILE A 199 -10.54 -15.06 12.03
C ILE A 199 -10.34 -15.59 13.46
N GLU A 200 -9.94 -16.84 13.63
CA GLU A 200 -9.73 -17.48 14.94
C GLU A 200 -8.65 -16.77 15.77
N ASN A 201 -7.61 -16.25 15.11
CA ASN A 201 -6.52 -15.53 15.75
C ASN A 201 -6.73 -14.01 15.83
N ASN A 202 -7.96 -13.52 15.62
CA ASN A 202 -8.32 -12.09 15.67
C ASN A 202 -7.45 -11.21 14.74
N ILE A 203 -7.05 -11.75 13.59
CA ILE A 203 -6.37 -10.98 12.54
C ILE A 203 -7.42 -10.17 11.79
N HIS A 204 -7.16 -8.88 11.62
CA HIS A 204 -8.01 -8.00 10.83
C HIS A 204 -7.83 -8.33 9.35
N ILE A 205 -8.91 -8.69 8.66
CA ILE A 205 -8.88 -9.11 7.26
C ILE A 205 -9.55 -8.04 6.41
N ALA A 206 -8.83 -7.55 5.40
CA ALA A 206 -9.41 -6.84 4.27
C ALA A 206 -9.24 -7.69 3.02
N MET A 207 -10.35 -8.13 2.43
CA MET A 207 -10.32 -8.93 1.21
C MET A 207 -11.07 -8.20 0.09
N LEU A 208 -10.39 -7.97 -1.03
CA LEU A 208 -10.94 -7.29 -2.20
C LEU A 208 -11.14 -8.30 -3.32
N THR A 209 -12.35 -8.33 -3.87
CA THR A 209 -12.71 -9.19 -4.99
C THR A 209 -13.01 -8.36 -6.23
N PHE A 210 -12.47 -8.75 -7.38
CA PHE A 210 -12.67 -8.04 -8.65
C PHE A 210 -12.98 -9.01 -9.78
N SER A 211 -13.64 -8.54 -10.83
CA SER A 211 -13.88 -9.33 -12.04
C SER A 211 -12.96 -8.83 -13.15
N PRO A 212 -11.99 -9.63 -13.62
CA PRO A 212 -11.11 -9.16 -14.68
C PRO A 212 -11.91 -8.99 -15.97
N SER A 213 -11.70 -7.86 -16.63
CA SER A 213 -12.19 -7.62 -17.98
C SER A 213 -11.45 -8.51 -18.96
N ARG A 214 -12.11 -9.56 -19.46
CA ARG A 214 -11.55 -10.34 -20.56
C ARG A 214 -11.57 -9.46 -21.81
N PRO A 215 -10.45 -9.24 -22.52
CA PRO A 215 -10.54 -8.64 -23.85
C PRO A 215 -11.41 -9.58 -24.68
N GLU A 216 -12.59 -9.10 -25.08
CA GLU A 216 -13.41 -9.81 -26.05
C GLU A 216 -12.52 -10.14 -27.24
N ALA A 217 -12.44 -11.43 -27.58
CA ALA A 217 -11.72 -11.88 -28.74
C ALA A 217 -12.24 -11.06 -29.93
N LYS A 218 -11.35 -10.22 -30.49
CA LYS A 218 -11.64 -9.27 -31.57
C LYS A 218 -12.60 -9.87 -32.59
N ALA A 219 -13.87 -9.47 -32.53
CA ALA A 219 -14.77 -9.63 -33.66
C ALA A 219 -14.14 -8.85 -34.81
N LYS A 220 -13.78 -9.56 -35.88
CA LYS A 220 -13.16 -8.99 -37.07
C LYS A 220 -14.10 -7.96 -37.72
N ARG A 221 -13.50 -6.83 -38.14
CA ARG A 221 -13.91 -5.90 -39.24
C ARG A 221 -14.90 -4.79 -38.81
N ALA A 222 -14.74 -3.50 -39.14
CA ALA A 222 -13.96 -2.79 -40.17
C ALA A 222 -13.55 -1.36 -39.70
N GLU A 223 -12.47 -0.82 -40.27
CA GLU A 223 -12.17 0.63 -40.38
C GLU A 223 -12.49 1.09 -41.82
N PRO A 224 -12.49 2.41 -42.18
CA PRO A 224 -12.58 3.63 -41.36
C PRO A 224 -13.61 4.66 -41.92
N SER A 225 -14.02 5.65 -41.12
CA SER A 225 -14.43 6.96 -41.68
C SER A 225 -14.35 8.10 -40.66
N GLN A 226 -13.33 8.95 -40.86
CA GLN A 226 -13.19 10.39 -40.61
C GLN A 226 -13.55 11.01 -39.24
N ALA A 227 -12.53 11.60 -38.61
CA ALA A 227 -12.60 12.56 -37.50
C ALA A 227 -13.19 13.92 -37.94
N PRO A 228 -13.60 14.81 -37.00
CA PRO A 228 -12.68 15.90 -36.62
C PRO A 228 -12.61 16.30 -35.11
N PHE A 229 -11.36 16.53 -34.69
CA PHE A 229 -10.80 17.36 -33.61
C PHE A 229 -10.81 16.93 -32.11
N PRO A 230 -9.67 17.17 -31.40
CA PRO A 230 -9.39 16.66 -30.07
C PRO A 230 -9.93 17.59 -28.98
N ARG A 231 -10.56 17.03 -27.95
CA ARG A 231 -10.76 17.73 -26.68
C ARG A 231 -9.57 17.43 -25.78
N PRO A 232 -8.97 18.45 -25.12
CA PRO A 232 -7.90 18.21 -24.17
C PRO A 232 -8.44 17.37 -23.00
N PRO A 233 -7.67 16.37 -22.50
CA PRO A 233 -8.12 15.60 -21.36
C PRO A 233 -8.20 16.51 -20.12
N PRO A 234 -9.28 16.40 -19.31
CA PRO A 234 -9.31 17.02 -18.01
C PRO A 234 -8.19 16.45 -17.15
N GLN A 235 -7.41 17.34 -16.55
CA GLN A 235 -6.36 17.02 -15.59
C GLN A 235 -7.01 16.31 -14.38
N SER A 236 -6.74 15.02 -14.21
CA SER A 236 -7.06 14.27 -13.00
C SER A 236 -5.90 14.35 -12.01
N PRO A 237 -6.16 14.50 -10.70
CA PRO A 237 -5.13 14.65 -9.68
C PRO A 237 -4.23 13.41 -9.55
N ILE A 238 -2.97 13.71 -9.33
CA ILE A 238 -1.82 12.82 -9.16
C ILE A 238 -1.97 12.07 -7.84
N GLU A 239 -2.06 10.73 -7.88
CA GLU A 239 -1.69 9.89 -6.74
C GLU A 239 -1.34 8.47 -7.19
N SER A 240 -0.22 7.97 -6.64
CA SER A 240 0.38 6.63 -6.77
C SER A 240 1.36 6.39 -7.93
N VAL A 241 2.63 6.31 -7.57
CA VAL A 241 3.76 5.94 -8.42
C VAL A 241 3.61 4.49 -8.89
N SER A 242 3.16 4.34 -10.12
CA SER A 242 3.91 3.61 -11.15
C SER A 242 3.44 4.10 -12.52
N THR A 243 3.77 5.35 -12.87
CA THR A 243 3.53 5.93 -14.19
C THR A 243 4.53 5.35 -15.18
N CYS A 244 4.28 4.09 -15.47
CA CYS A 244 4.99 3.35 -16.46
C CYS A 244 4.45 3.72 -17.84
N HIS A 245 5.23 4.45 -18.63
CA HIS A 245 4.83 4.76 -19.99
C HIS A 245 5.27 3.63 -20.93
N THR A 246 4.39 3.24 -21.85
CA THR A 246 4.65 2.13 -22.79
C THR A 246 5.60 2.53 -23.92
N THR A 247 5.71 3.83 -24.21
CA THR A 247 6.57 4.39 -25.26
C THR A 247 7.38 5.58 -24.76
N LEU A 248 8.53 5.80 -25.38
CA LEU A 248 9.40 6.95 -25.11
C LEU A 248 8.66 8.28 -25.35
N ASP A 249 7.89 8.39 -26.44
CA ASP A 249 7.13 9.61 -26.78
C ASP A 249 6.00 9.89 -25.79
N ALA A 250 5.36 8.84 -25.25
CA ALA A 250 4.36 9.01 -24.21
C ALA A 250 5.00 9.53 -22.91
N CYS A 251 6.19 9.04 -22.56
CA CYS A 251 6.94 9.52 -21.41
C CYS A 251 7.36 10.99 -21.58
N THR A 252 7.93 11.36 -22.74
CA THR A 252 8.41 12.74 -22.96
C THR A 252 7.26 13.74 -23.01
N ASN A 253 6.14 13.41 -23.64
CA ASN A 253 4.99 14.30 -23.72
C ASN A 253 4.28 14.44 -22.35
N ALA A 254 4.09 13.32 -21.63
CA ALA A 254 3.42 13.34 -20.33
C ALA A 254 4.23 14.05 -19.23
N THR A 255 5.56 13.90 -19.26
CA THR A 255 6.46 14.44 -18.23
C THR A 255 7.16 15.73 -18.63
N SER A 256 6.80 16.31 -19.80
CA SER A 256 7.46 17.48 -20.39
C SER A 256 8.99 17.31 -20.46
N SER A 257 9.42 16.16 -20.99
CA SER A 257 10.82 15.73 -21.02
C SER A 257 11.46 15.73 -19.62
N CYS A 258 10.80 15.10 -18.65
CA CYS A 258 11.24 15.04 -17.25
C CYS A 258 11.59 16.42 -16.67
N SER A 259 10.71 17.40 -16.91
CA SER A 259 10.87 18.81 -16.52
C SER A 259 12.16 19.47 -17.03
N GLY A 260 12.80 18.92 -18.06
CA GLY A 260 14.11 19.36 -18.58
C GLY A 260 15.29 19.08 -17.64
N ARG A 261 15.11 18.20 -16.64
CA ARG A 261 16.09 17.89 -15.59
C ARG A 261 16.47 16.41 -15.56
N GLY A 262 16.04 15.66 -16.56
CA GLY A 262 16.28 14.22 -16.72
C GLY A 262 15.91 13.76 -18.12
N GLU A 263 16.00 12.45 -18.33
CA GLU A 263 15.69 11.80 -19.60
C GLU A 263 14.81 10.57 -19.38
N CYS A 264 13.90 10.30 -20.32
CA CYS A 264 13.07 9.09 -20.30
C CYS A 264 13.92 7.87 -20.65
N ALA A 265 14.13 6.98 -19.68
CA ALA A 265 14.92 5.76 -19.83
C ALA A 265 14.03 4.52 -19.75
N SER A 266 14.40 3.45 -20.46
CA SER A 266 13.71 2.16 -20.36
C SER A 266 14.15 1.40 -19.11
N ALA A 267 13.21 1.14 -18.22
CA ALA A 267 13.35 0.25 -17.08
C ALA A 267 12.59 -1.05 -17.37
N THR A 268 13.23 -2.19 -17.15
CA THR A 268 12.56 -3.49 -17.24
C THR A 268 12.24 -3.97 -15.83
N LYS A 269 10.95 -4.13 -15.53
CA LYS A 269 10.48 -4.69 -14.25
C LYS A 269 9.46 -5.78 -14.54
N SER A 270 9.66 -6.97 -13.98
CA SER A 270 8.76 -8.12 -14.14
C SER A 270 8.51 -8.51 -15.61
N GLY A 271 9.55 -8.51 -16.45
CA GLY A 271 9.47 -8.91 -17.86
C GLY A 271 8.74 -7.94 -18.79
N ARG A 272 8.35 -6.75 -18.29
CA ARG A 272 7.78 -5.67 -19.11
C ARG A 272 8.78 -4.51 -19.19
N THR A 273 9.05 -4.05 -20.41
CA THR A 273 9.84 -2.85 -20.68
C THR A 273 8.96 -1.62 -20.53
N CYS A 274 9.43 -0.66 -19.74
CA CYS A 274 8.67 0.49 -19.31
C CYS A 274 9.54 1.75 -19.43
N PHE A 275 8.98 2.90 -19.82
CA PHE A 275 9.70 4.16 -19.84
C PHE A 275 9.38 4.99 -18.61
N VAL A 276 10.43 5.40 -17.90
CA VAL A 276 10.36 6.22 -16.67
C VAL A 276 11.41 7.33 -16.73
N CYS A 277 11.17 8.43 -16.01
CA CYS A 277 12.14 9.51 -15.93
C CYS A 277 13.35 9.14 -15.08
N SER A 278 14.54 9.26 -15.67
CA SER A 278 15.83 9.18 -14.99
C SER A 278 16.30 10.59 -14.66
N CYS A 279 16.23 10.97 -13.39
CA CYS A 279 16.55 12.32 -12.94
C CYS A 279 18.06 12.55 -12.81
N GLY A 280 18.53 13.67 -13.36
CA GLY A 280 19.94 14.04 -13.36
C GLY A 280 20.34 14.99 -12.23
N LYS A 281 21.60 15.42 -12.27
CA LYS A 281 22.12 16.51 -11.44
C LYS A 281 22.26 17.75 -12.30
N THR A 282 21.66 18.88 -11.89
CA THR A 282 21.89 20.16 -12.55
C THR A 282 22.94 20.95 -11.78
N GLN A 283 23.95 21.45 -12.49
CA GLN A 283 24.94 22.37 -11.95
C GLN A 283 24.53 23.79 -12.31
N THR A 284 24.37 24.66 -11.31
CA THR A 284 24.02 26.07 -11.54
C THR A 284 25.10 26.94 -10.90
N GLY A 285 25.77 27.75 -11.72
CA GLY A 285 26.86 28.65 -11.33
C GLY A 285 28.04 28.61 -12.31
N GLU A 286 28.86 29.66 -12.29
CA GLU A 286 30.08 29.79 -13.10
C GLU A 286 31.28 30.01 -12.17
N GLY A 287 32.40 29.34 -12.44
CA GLY A 287 33.62 29.40 -11.60
C GLY A 287 33.52 28.64 -10.26
N ASN A 288 34.09 29.18 -9.18
CA ASN A 288 34.21 28.51 -7.87
C ASN A 288 32.91 28.40 -7.04
N LYS A 289 31.75 28.75 -7.60
CA LYS A 289 30.44 28.69 -6.91
C LYS A 289 29.45 27.79 -7.64
N VAL A 290 29.89 26.62 -8.09
CA VAL A 290 29.00 25.61 -8.69
C VAL A 290 28.13 25.00 -7.61
N LYS A 291 26.81 25.22 -7.69
CA LYS A 291 25.83 24.53 -6.85
C LYS A 291 25.30 23.32 -7.63
N THR A 292 25.62 22.12 -7.17
CA THR A 292 25.04 20.88 -7.71
C THR A 292 23.72 20.59 -7.01
N ALA A 293 22.61 20.55 -7.76
CA ALA A 293 21.31 20.11 -7.27
C ALA A 293 20.98 18.74 -7.86
N THR A 294 20.69 17.77 -7.00
CA THR A 294 20.17 16.45 -7.40
C THR A 294 18.65 16.53 -7.41
N TRP A 295 18.02 15.98 -8.45
CA TRP A 295 16.57 15.99 -8.61
C TRP A 295 15.98 14.60 -8.39
N VAL A 296 14.79 14.55 -7.81
CA VAL A 296 14.04 13.34 -7.47
C VAL A 296 12.55 13.57 -7.72
N GLY A 297 11.78 12.49 -7.80
CA GLY A 297 10.34 12.52 -8.09
C GLY A 297 10.01 12.02 -9.49
N GLU A 298 8.73 11.81 -9.74
CA GLU A 298 8.22 11.10 -10.92
C GLU A 298 8.57 11.77 -12.25
N SER A 299 8.55 13.10 -12.28
CA SER A 299 8.97 13.93 -13.43
C SER A 299 10.20 14.80 -13.10
N CYS A 300 11.01 14.39 -12.11
CA CYS A 300 12.17 15.16 -11.62
C CYS A 300 11.81 16.56 -11.10
N GLU A 301 10.64 16.68 -10.48
CA GLU A 301 10.08 17.96 -10.03
C GLU A 301 10.71 18.45 -8.72
N ARG A 302 11.21 17.54 -7.86
CA ARG A 302 11.67 17.86 -6.49
C ARG A 302 13.18 17.88 -6.43
N LYS A 303 13.73 18.79 -5.62
CA LYS A 303 15.14 18.76 -5.26
C LYS A 303 15.35 17.79 -4.11
N ASP A 304 16.37 16.96 -4.22
CA ASP A 304 16.79 16.09 -3.12
C ASP A 304 17.52 16.91 -2.04
N ILE A 305 16.87 17.06 -0.89
CA ILE A 305 17.39 17.78 0.29
C ILE A 305 17.68 16.78 1.44
N SER A 306 17.63 15.47 1.17
CA SER A 306 17.87 14.43 2.18
C SER A 306 19.26 14.51 2.79
N GLY A 307 20.29 14.75 1.98
CA GLY A 307 21.69 14.87 2.42
C GLY A 307 21.92 15.90 3.53
N PRO A 308 21.63 17.20 3.30
CA PRO A 308 21.83 18.23 4.33
C PRO A 308 20.90 18.05 5.54
N PHE A 309 19.68 17.51 5.34
CA PHE A 309 18.75 17.26 6.44
C PHE A 309 19.27 16.20 7.42
N VAL A 310 19.79 15.07 6.89
CA VAL A 310 20.36 14.00 7.71
C VAL A 310 21.61 14.49 8.46
N LEU A 311 22.48 15.27 7.80
CA LEU A 311 23.66 15.82 8.45
C LEU A 311 23.31 16.79 9.59
N LEU A 312 22.35 17.71 9.36
CA LEU A 312 21.93 18.65 10.39
C LEU A 312 21.25 17.93 11.56
N THR A 313 20.30 17.04 11.28
CA THR A 313 19.54 16.30 12.31
C THR A 313 20.43 15.34 13.10
N GLY A 314 21.34 14.63 12.41
CA GLY A 314 22.28 13.75 13.08
C GLY A 314 23.23 14.51 13.99
N THR A 315 23.77 15.64 13.52
CA THR A 315 24.70 16.47 14.32
C THR A 315 24.01 17.08 15.53
N THR A 316 22.77 17.53 15.42
CA THR A 316 22.02 18.09 16.56
C THR A 316 21.72 17.03 17.62
N ILE A 317 21.33 15.82 17.23
CA ILE A 317 21.12 14.71 18.17
C ILE A 317 22.40 14.37 18.91
N VAL A 318 23.53 14.24 18.20
CA VAL A 318 24.84 13.97 18.82
C VAL A 318 25.24 15.07 19.79
N LEU A 319 25.04 16.35 19.42
CA LEU A 319 25.35 17.48 20.29
C LEU A 319 24.55 17.42 21.62
N LEU A 320 23.26 17.10 21.55
CA LEU A 320 22.41 16.98 22.73
C LEU A 320 22.87 15.83 23.64
N LEU A 321 23.27 14.68 23.07
CA LEU A 321 23.80 13.56 23.84
C LEU A 321 25.12 13.93 24.54
N VAL A 322 26.01 14.66 23.87
CA VAL A 322 27.27 15.14 24.48
C VAL A 322 27.01 16.09 25.64
N ILE A 323 26.05 17.02 25.49
CA ILE A 323 25.66 17.93 26.57
C ILE A 323 25.09 17.14 27.76
N GLY A 324 24.19 16.19 27.50
CA GLY A 324 23.61 15.34 28.56
C GLY A 324 24.66 14.51 29.30
N MET A 325 25.60 13.90 28.57
CA MET A 325 26.71 13.17 29.18
C MET A 325 27.61 14.09 30.02
N SER A 326 27.88 15.30 29.54
CA SER A 326 28.72 16.27 30.27
C SER A 326 28.08 16.67 31.60
N VAL A 327 26.78 17.00 31.59
CA VAL A 327 26.03 17.35 32.81
C VAL A 327 25.98 16.17 33.79
N THR A 328 25.76 14.95 33.28
CA THR A 328 25.71 13.74 34.12
C THR A 328 27.05 13.50 34.81
N LEU A 329 28.17 13.68 34.10
CA LEU A 329 29.51 13.51 34.67
C LEU A 329 29.86 14.57 35.71
N LEU A 330 29.41 15.83 35.54
CA LEU A 330 29.55 16.85 36.59
C LEU A 330 28.71 16.50 37.82
N TYR A 331 27.50 15.97 37.63
CA TYR A 331 26.60 15.61 38.72
C TYR A 331 27.13 14.44 39.56
N THR A 332 27.74 13.44 38.92
CA THR A 332 28.31 12.28 39.64
C THR A 332 29.51 12.65 40.50
N VAL A 333 30.33 13.62 40.07
CA VAL A 333 31.46 14.12 40.87
C VAL A 333 30.98 15.04 42.01
N GLY A 334 29.93 15.82 41.80
CA GLY A 334 29.38 16.72 42.82
C GLY A 334 28.68 16.02 44.00
N ASN A 335 28.21 14.78 43.81
CA ASN A 335 27.56 13.97 44.85
C ASN A 335 28.51 13.00 45.57
N VAL A 336 29.83 13.15 45.39
CA VAL A 336 30.78 12.43 46.23
C VAL A 336 30.77 13.08 47.61
N GLU A 337 30.08 12.45 48.56
CA GLU A 337 30.15 12.80 49.98
C GLU A 337 31.62 12.83 50.39
N LEU A 338 32.10 14.01 50.79
CA LEU A 338 33.47 14.13 51.27
C LEU A 338 33.64 13.13 52.42
N PRO A 339 34.66 12.24 52.37
CA PRO A 339 34.90 11.28 53.43
C PRO A 339 34.98 12.03 54.76
N SER A 340 34.24 11.53 55.76
CA SER A 340 34.02 12.12 57.10
C SER A 340 35.28 12.30 57.97
N VAL A 341 36.46 12.43 57.37
CA VAL A 341 37.75 12.60 58.04
C VAL A 341 38.08 14.06 58.37
N LEU A 342 37.21 15.03 58.05
CA LEU A 342 37.35 16.45 58.43
C LEU A 342 36.35 16.92 59.50
N MET A 343 35.46 16.06 60.00
CA MET A 343 34.45 16.41 61.03
C MET A 343 34.67 15.74 62.39
N GLY A 344 35.84 15.14 62.64
CA GLY A 344 36.20 14.44 63.88
C GLY A 344 37.04 15.24 64.89
N GLY A 345 36.98 16.58 64.84
CA GLY A 345 37.85 17.46 65.64
C GLY A 345 37.12 18.21 66.76
N ALA A 346 36.42 17.51 67.67
CA ALA A 346 35.90 18.12 68.90
C ALA A 346 36.07 17.16 70.08
N VAL A 347 37.31 17.04 70.56
CA VAL A 347 37.60 16.45 71.87
C VAL A 347 37.14 17.43 72.96
N ASN A 348 36.02 17.11 73.62
CA ASN A 348 35.62 17.72 74.88
C ASN A 348 36.61 17.32 75.97
N VAL A 349 37.41 18.28 76.45
CA VAL A 349 38.21 18.14 77.67
C VAL A 349 37.25 18.22 78.87
N ARG A 350 37.06 17.09 79.57
CA ARG A 350 36.44 17.09 80.91
C ARG A 350 37.46 17.58 81.94
N LYS A 351 36.94 18.44 82.80
CA LYS A 351 37.58 19.15 83.90
C LYS A 351 37.64 18.24 85.13
N ASP A 352 38.82 18.13 85.74
CA ASP A 352 38.99 17.87 87.17
C ASP A 352 39.64 19.11 87.80
#